data_AF-A0A7C3DNW5-F1
#
_entry.id   AF-A0A7C3DNW5-F1
#
_cell.length_a   1.000
_cell.length_b   1.000
_cell.length_c   1.000
_cell.angle_alpha   90.00
_cell.angle_beta   90.00
_cell.angle_gamma   90.00
#
_symmetry.space_group_name_H-M   'P 1'
#
loop_
_entity.id
_entity.type
_entity.pdbx_description
1 polymer ?
#
loop_
_entity_poly.entity_id
_entity_poly.type
_entity_poly.pdbx_seq_one_letter_code
_entity_poly.pdbx_strand_id
1 'polypeptide(L)'
;EWRQAIERPGAAQMRHLKALMESRPFLSRVPDQALLREALSGADFIAATRGDGYVFVYSAQGRTIQLHPLPFGRARAWWFNPRSGSAYEAGEHDVAQPLEFRCPSEGFGSDWVLVLDDAARRFPPPGTPLK
;
A
#
# COMPACT_ATOMS: atom_id res chain seq x y z
N GLU A 1 17.82 29.37 -1.45
CA GLU A 1 17.93 28.79 -0.09
C GLU A 1 17.55 27.30 -0.12
N TRP A 2 18.50 26.38 -0.17
CA TRP A 2 18.25 24.92 -0.15
C TRP A 2 17.50 24.48 1.12
N ARG A 3 17.57 25.27 2.19
CA ARG A 3 16.86 25.08 3.45
C ARG A 3 15.33 25.18 3.32
N GLN A 4 14.82 26.02 2.41
CA GLN A 4 13.37 26.11 2.14
C GLN A 4 12.86 24.93 1.28
N ALA A 5 13.74 24.24 0.55
CA ALA A 5 13.36 23.06 -0.23
C ALA A 5 13.09 21.83 0.66
N ILE A 6 13.68 21.77 1.85
CA ILE A 6 13.45 20.72 2.87
C ILE A 6 12.04 20.79 3.46
N GLU A 7 11.39 21.96 3.45
CA GLU A 7 10.03 22.15 3.94
C GLU A 7 8.95 21.93 2.88
N ARG A 8 9.32 21.55 1.65
CA ARG A 8 8.34 21.26 0.61
C ARG A 8 7.51 20.04 1.00
N PRO A 9 6.19 20.03 0.69
CA PRO A 9 5.29 18.95 1.07
C PRO A 9 5.77 17.55 0.65
N GLY A 10 6.52 17.43 -0.45
CA GLY A 10 7.14 16.16 -0.87
C GLY A 10 8.21 15.61 0.10
N ALA A 11 9.00 16.47 0.75
CA ALA A 11 10.01 16.03 1.72
C ALA A 11 9.37 15.50 3.02
N ALA A 12 8.22 16.07 3.41
CA ALA A 12 7.41 15.53 4.50
C ALA A 12 6.86 14.15 4.13
N GLN A 13 6.34 13.96 2.91
CA GLN A 13 5.78 12.69 2.44
C GLN A 13 6.81 11.56 2.36
N MET A 14 8.08 11.86 2.05
CA MET A 14 9.15 10.85 2.05
C MET A 14 9.35 10.17 3.41
N ARG A 15 9.07 10.85 4.52
CA ARG A 15 9.14 10.22 5.85
C ARG A 15 8.07 9.14 6.02
N HIS A 16 6.87 9.37 5.47
CA HIS A 16 5.75 8.42 5.54
C HIS A 16 6.02 7.21 4.65
N LEU A 17 6.57 7.44 3.45
CA LEU A 17 7.02 6.36 2.58
C LEU A 17 8.09 5.52 3.28
N LYS A 18 9.12 6.14 3.86
CA LYS A 18 10.16 5.43 4.60
C LYS A 18 9.56 4.57 5.72
N ALA A 19 8.70 5.16 6.55
CA ALA A 19 8.06 4.48 7.66
C ALA A 19 7.17 3.30 7.20
N LEU A 20 6.42 3.46 6.11
CA LEU A 20 5.66 2.37 5.50
C LEU A 20 6.57 1.23 5.06
N MET A 21 7.69 1.56 4.42
CA MET A 21 8.60 0.58 3.83
C MET A 21 9.38 -0.18 4.90
N GLU A 22 9.69 0.47 6.03
CA GLU A 22 10.30 -0.13 7.23
C GLU A 22 9.28 -0.87 8.11
N SER A 23 7.98 -0.72 7.85
CA SER A 23 6.94 -1.43 8.61
C SER A 23 6.81 -2.91 8.21
N ARG A 24 7.47 -3.35 7.14
CA ARG A 24 7.43 -4.73 6.64
C ARG A 24 8.83 -5.25 6.27
N PRO A 25 9.05 -6.58 6.13
CA PRO A 25 10.36 -7.14 5.82
C PRO A 25 10.95 -6.64 4.50
N PHE A 26 11.84 -5.65 4.59
CA PHE A 26 12.32 -4.87 3.45
C PHE A 26 13.07 -5.69 2.40
N LEU A 27 13.95 -6.61 2.81
CA LEU A 27 14.83 -7.37 1.91
C LEU A 27 14.09 -8.41 1.08
N SER A 28 12.90 -8.83 1.50
CA SER A 28 12.07 -9.81 0.77
C SER A 28 11.23 -9.20 -0.35
N ARG A 29 11.20 -7.87 -0.44
CA ARG A 29 10.25 -7.15 -1.27
C ARG A 29 10.64 -7.17 -2.74
N VAL A 30 9.69 -7.54 -3.59
CA VAL A 30 9.84 -7.57 -5.05
C VAL A 30 8.65 -6.88 -5.72
N PRO A 31 8.86 -6.12 -6.82
CA PRO A 31 7.77 -5.65 -7.66
C PRO A 31 7.00 -6.83 -8.23
N ASP A 32 5.67 -6.78 -8.21
CA ASP A 32 4.84 -7.86 -8.74
C ASP A 32 3.50 -7.31 -9.25
N GLN A 33 3.51 -6.84 -10.51
CA GLN A 33 2.32 -6.32 -11.17
C GLN A 33 1.34 -7.43 -11.60
N ALA A 34 1.78 -8.70 -11.64
CA ALA A 34 0.91 -9.82 -11.99
C ALA A 34 -0.16 -10.09 -10.91
N LEU A 35 -0.03 -9.47 -9.73
CA LEU A 35 -1.07 -9.45 -8.70
C LEU A 35 -2.32 -8.69 -9.14
N LEU A 36 -2.18 -7.69 -10.03
CA LEU A 36 -3.30 -6.88 -10.52
C LEU A 36 -4.02 -7.64 -11.63
N ARG A 37 -5.36 -7.71 -11.54
CA ARG A 37 -6.21 -8.22 -12.62
C ARG A 37 -6.33 -7.24 -13.77
N GLU A 38 -6.28 -5.95 -13.44
CA GLU A 38 -6.33 -4.86 -14.40
C GLU A 38 -5.14 -3.93 -14.17
N ALA A 39 -4.20 -3.93 -15.11
CA ALA A 39 -3.07 -3.03 -15.10
C ALA A 39 -3.47 -1.71 -15.76
N LEU A 40 -3.73 -0.69 -14.92
CA LEU A 40 -3.96 0.67 -15.38
C LEU A 40 -2.64 1.36 -15.77
N SER A 41 -2.71 2.40 -16.61
CA SER A 41 -1.54 3.12 -17.10
C SER A 41 -1.72 4.65 -17.04
N GLY A 42 -0.64 5.39 -17.30
CA GLY A 42 -0.66 6.85 -17.27
C GLY A 42 -0.95 7.39 -15.87
N ALA A 43 -1.84 8.37 -15.77
CA ALA A 43 -2.21 8.98 -14.48
C ALA A 43 -2.93 7.99 -13.55
N ASP A 44 -3.58 6.96 -14.10
CA ASP A 44 -4.30 5.93 -13.36
C ASP A 44 -3.43 4.74 -12.96
N PHE A 45 -2.12 4.81 -13.22
CA PHE A 45 -1.21 3.70 -12.95
C PHE A 45 -1.29 3.21 -11.50
N ILE A 46 -1.45 1.90 -11.36
CA ILE A 46 -1.44 1.18 -10.09
C ILE A 46 -0.14 0.38 -10.02
N ALA A 47 0.57 0.49 -8.90
CA ALA A 47 1.82 -0.22 -8.67
C ALA A 47 1.67 -1.26 -7.56
N ALA A 48 1.90 -2.54 -7.88
CA ALA A 48 1.89 -3.62 -6.91
C ALA A 48 3.30 -4.16 -6.59
N THR A 49 3.52 -4.48 -5.31
CA THR A 49 4.72 -5.15 -4.81
C THR A 49 4.32 -6.11 -3.71
N ARG A 50 5.04 -7.21 -3.58
CA ARG A 50 4.87 -8.16 -2.48
C ARG A 50 6.19 -8.43 -1.78
N GLY A 51 6.10 -8.87 -0.54
CA GLY A 51 7.22 -9.46 0.17
C GLY A 51 6.79 -10.75 0.82
N ASP A 52 7.57 -11.18 1.80
CA ASP A 52 7.20 -12.30 2.66
C ASP A 52 5.93 -11.93 3.46
N GLY A 53 4.81 -12.59 3.22
CA GLY A 53 3.54 -12.41 3.95
C GLY A 53 2.91 -11.01 3.94
N TYR A 54 3.20 -10.17 2.94
CA TYR A 54 2.46 -8.93 2.71
C TYR A 54 2.45 -8.51 1.24
N VAL A 55 1.49 -7.67 0.89
CA VAL A 55 1.36 -7.01 -0.42
C VAL A 55 1.08 -5.52 -0.20
N PHE A 56 1.75 -4.67 -0.99
CA PHE A 56 1.40 -3.26 -1.12
C PHE A 56 0.92 -2.98 -2.52
N VAL A 57 -0.15 -2.20 -2.62
CA VAL A 57 -0.69 -1.72 -3.89
C VAL A 57 -0.90 -0.21 -3.80
N TYR A 58 -0.17 0.54 -4.60
CA TYR A 58 -0.27 2.00 -4.68
C TYR A 58 -1.17 2.42 -5.84
N SER A 59 -2.15 3.28 -5.58
CA SER A 59 -3.02 3.89 -6.57
C SER A 59 -2.84 5.40 -6.54
N ALA A 60 -2.41 6.00 -7.65
CA ALA A 60 -2.10 7.44 -7.72
C ALA A 60 -3.34 8.36 -7.70
N GLN A 61 -4.48 7.85 -8.15
CA GLN A 61 -5.74 8.60 -8.25
C GLN A 61 -6.90 7.91 -7.52
N GLY A 62 -6.59 6.97 -6.62
CA GLY A 62 -7.60 6.28 -5.83
C GLY A 62 -8.53 5.39 -6.65
N ARG A 63 -8.06 4.86 -7.78
CA ARG A 63 -8.82 3.89 -8.58
C ARG A 63 -9.10 2.62 -7.80
N THR A 64 -10.20 1.96 -8.14
CA THR A 64 -10.52 0.60 -7.68
C THR A 64 -9.36 -0.35 -7.99
N ILE A 65 -8.96 -1.12 -7.00
CA ILE A 65 -7.89 -2.11 -7.08
C ILE A 65 -8.52 -3.48 -7.20
N GLN A 66 -8.19 -4.22 -8.27
CA GLN A 66 -8.63 -5.60 -8.47
C GLN A 66 -7.42 -6.54 -8.43
N LEU A 67 -7.46 -7.52 -7.54
CA LEU A 67 -6.36 -8.45 -7.29
C LEU A 67 -6.72 -9.89 -7.64
N HIS A 68 -5.74 -10.60 -8.18
CA HIS A 68 -5.74 -12.05 -8.21
C HIS A 68 -5.62 -12.62 -6.78
N PRO A 69 -6.01 -13.89 -6.55
CA PRO A 69 -5.80 -14.56 -5.27
C PRO A 69 -4.34 -14.45 -4.81
N LEU A 70 -4.14 -14.28 -3.50
CA LEU A 70 -2.81 -14.18 -2.90
C LEU A 70 -2.33 -15.54 -2.38
N PRO A 71 -1.01 -15.75 -2.20
CA PRO A 71 -0.47 -17.04 -1.77
C PRO A 71 -0.70 -17.38 -0.28
N PHE A 72 -1.42 -16.54 0.46
CA PHE A 72 -1.79 -16.77 1.87
C PHE A 72 -3.31 -16.81 2.02
N GLY A 73 -3.83 -17.41 3.10
CA GLY A 73 -5.27 -17.71 3.22
C GLY A 73 -6.13 -16.54 3.69
N ARG A 74 -5.66 -15.76 4.67
CA ARG A 74 -6.41 -14.62 5.22
C ARG A 74 -5.52 -13.40 5.34
N ALA A 75 -6.04 -12.27 4.88
CA ALA A 75 -5.34 -11.00 4.89
C ALA A 75 -6.02 -10.00 5.81
N ARG A 76 -5.24 -9.31 6.65
CA ARG A 76 -5.67 -8.07 7.29
C ARG A 76 -5.38 -6.92 6.34
N ALA A 77 -6.42 -6.20 5.95
CA ALA A 77 -6.33 -5.10 5.01
C ALA A 77 -6.23 -3.75 5.73
N TRP A 78 -5.45 -2.85 5.14
CA TRP A 78 -5.32 -1.47 5.59
C TRP A 78 -5.29 -0.50 4.42
N TRP A 79 -5.88 0.66 4.63
CA TRP A 79 -5.64 1.85 3.81
C TRP A 79 -4.59 2.72 4.48
N PHE A 80 -3.48 2.95 3.79
CA PHE A 80 -2.46 3.87 4.22
C PHE A 80 -2.53 5.14 3.36
N ASN A 81 -2.59 6.29 4.03
CA ASN A 81 -2.55 7.60 3.41
C ASN A 81 -1.08 8.08 3.34
N PRO A 82 -0.41 8.04 2.17
CA PRO A 82 0.98 8.50 2.04
C PRO A 82 1.16 10.00 2.29
N ARG A 83 0.07 10.79 2.21
CA ARG A 83 0.09 12.25 2.45
C ARG A 83 0.21 12.59 3.94
N SER A 84 -0.41 11.80 4.81
CA SER A 84 -0.45 12.04 6.26
C SER A 84 0.30 10.99 7.09
N GLY A 85 0.62 9.84 6.51
CA GLY A 85 1.16 8.67 7.21
C GLY A 85 0.13 7.92 8.05
N SER A 86 -1.16 8.23 7.91
CA SER A 86 -2.23 7.58 8.68
C SER A 86 -2.60 6.24 8.07
N ALA A 87 -2.79 5.23 8.92
CA ALA A 87 -3.31 3.93 8.53
C ALA A 87 -4.73 3.72 9.08
N TYR A 88 -5.60 3.17 8.25
CA TYR A 88 -6.99 2.85 8.58
C TYR A 88 -7.20 1.37 8.31
N GLU A 89 -7.79 0.67 9.27
CA GLU A 89 -8.11 -0.75 9.09
C GLU A 89 -9.27 -0.91 8.11
N ALA A 90 -9.13 -1.83 7.16
CA ALA A 90 -10.11 -2.17 6.14
C ALA A 90 -10.69 -3.58 6.34
N GLY A 91 -10.52 -4.16 7.53
CA GLY A 91 -11.03 -5.47 7.92
C GLY A 91 -10.15 -6.65 7.50
N GLU A 92 -10.64 -7.87 7.79
CA GLU A 92 -10.00 -9.12 7.36
C GLU A 92 -10.74 -9.71 6.16
N HIS A 93 -9.98 -10.24 5.20
CA HIS A 93 -10.49 -10.75 3.94
C HIS A 93 -9.93 -12.15 3.67
N ASP A 94 -10.76 -13.04 3.14
CA ASP A 94 -10.29 -14.27 2.52
C ASP A 94 -9.65 -13.92 1.17
N VAL A 95 -8.37 -14.23 1.02
CA VAL A 95 -7.55 -13.88 -0.15
C VAL A 95 -7.31 -15.08 -1.06
N ALA A 96 -7.96 -16.23 -0.80
CA ALA A 96 -7.97 -17.37 -1.72
C ALA A 96 -8.85 -17.11 -2.96
N GLN A 97 -9.67 -16.06 -2.93
CA GLN A 97 -10.50 -15.60 -4.03
C GLN A 97 -10.00 -14.24 -4.56
N PRO A 98 -10.34 -13.89 -5.82
CA PRO A 98 -10.09 -12.55 -6.33
C PRO A 98 -10.76 -11.49 -5.45
N LEU A 99 -10.06 -10.39 -5.22
CA LEU A 99 -10.56 -9.28 -4.40
C LEU A 99 -10.70 -7.99 -5.19
N GLU A 100 -11.66 -7.18 -4.77
CA GLU A 100 -11.87 -5.82 -5.24
C GLU A 100 -11.88 -4.87 -4.05
N PHE A 101 -11.06 -3.83 -4.11
CA PHE A 101 -10.97 -2.80 -3.09
C PHE A 101 -11.22 -1.42 -3.71
N ARG A 102 -12.21 -0.71 -3.17
CA ARG A 102 -12.47 0.68 -3.53
C ARG A 102 -11.65 1.59 -2.61
N CYS A 103 -10.86 2.48 -3.19
CA CYS A 103 -10.09 3.42 -2.39
C CYS A 103 -11.03 4.36 -1.61
N PRO A 104 -10.59 4.91 -0.46
CA PRO A 104 -11.42 5.82 0.33
C PRO A 104 -11.85 7.10 -0.40
N SER A 105 -11.07 7.55 -1.38
CA SER A 105 -11.39 8.68 -2.26
C SER A 105 -10.74 8.48 -3.63
N GLU A 106 -11.31 9.11 -4.66
CA GLU A 106 -10.79 9.09 -6.04
C GLU A 106 -10.41 10.49 -6.54
N GLY A 107 -9.65 10.56 -7.63
CA GLY A 107 -9.30 11.78 -8.35
C GLY A 107 -7.91 12.34 -8.05
N PHE A 108 -7.63 13.53 -8.59
CA PHE A 108 -6.31 14.17 -8.49
C PHE A 108 -5.96 14.47 -7.02
N GLY A 109 -4.80 13.97 -6.56
CA GLY A 109 -4.34 14.14 -5.18
C GLY A 109 -4.94 13.15 -4.17
N SER A 110 -5.70 12.16 -4.62
CA SER A 110 -6.27 11.07 -3.81
C SER A 110 -5.44 9.79 -3.93
N ASP A 111 -4.13 9.86 -3.70
CA ASP A 111 -3.26 8.69 -3.69
C ASP A 111 -3.44 7.81 -2.44
N TRP A 112 -3.48 6.49 -2.62
CA TRP A 112 -3.69 5.55 -1.51
C TRP A 112 -2.78 4.34 -1.67
N VAL A 113 -2.34 3.78 -0.55
CA VAL A 113 -1.69 2.47 -0.53
C VAL A 113 -2.61 1.48 0.19
N LEU A 114 -3.04 0.46 -0.55
CA LEU A 114 -3.62 -0.74 0.05
C LEU A 114 -2.49 -1.61 0.59
N VAL A 115 -2.58 -1.99 1.85
CA VAL A 115 -1.69 -2.96 2.48
C VAL A 115 -2.49 -4.19 2.86
N LEU A 116 -2.05 -5.35 2.38
CA LEU A 116 -2.61 -6.65 2.73
C LEU A 116 -1.55 -7.45 3.46
N ASP A 117 -1.78 -7.72 4.73
CA ASP A 117 -0.88 -8.48 5.59
C ASP A 117 -1.43 -9.88 5.82
N ASP A 118 -0.59 -10.90 5.72
CA ASP A 118 -0.96 -12.23 6.20
C ASP A 118 -1.32 -12.15 7.69
N ALA A 119 -2.56 -12.52 8.03
CA ALA A 119 -3.07 -12.47 9.39
C ALA A 119 -2.21 -13.29 10.38
N ALA A 120 -1.54 -14.34 9.92
CA ALA A 120 -0.64 -15.15 10.74
C ALA A 120 0.62 -14.38 11.20
N ARG A 121 1.08 -13.40 10.41
CA ARG A 121 2.32 -12.65 10.69
C ARG A 121 2.15 -11.56 11.74
N ARG A 122 0.92 -11.13 12.04
CA ARG A 122 0.60 -10.15 13.09
C ARG A 122 1.44 -8.87 13.01
N PHE A 123 1.61 -8.35 11.79
CA PHE A 123 2.33 -7.09 11.60
C PHE A 123 1.62 -5.91 12.30
N PRO A 124 2.37 -4.91 12.78
CA PRO A 124 1.78 -3.70 13.34
C PRO A 124 1.12 -2.86 12.23
N PRO A 125 0.29 -1.86 12.60
CA PRO A 125 -0.29 -0.93 11.64
C PRO A 125 0.77 -0.35 10.68
N PRO A 126 0.49 -0.25 9.37
CA PRO A 126 1.41 0.31 8.40
C PRO A 126 1.95 1.68 8.82
N GLY A 127 3.25 1.92 8.59
CA GLY A 127 3.94 3.12 9.05
C GLY A 127 4.52 3.03 10.47
N THR A 128 4.26 1.93 11.20
CA THR A 128 4.95 1.61 12.45
C THR A 128 6.14 0.69 12.15
N PRO A 129 7.40 1.08 12.44
CA PRO A 129 8.57 0.25 12.18
C PRO A 129 8.48 -1.12 12.88
N LEU A 130 8.96 -2.17 12.20
CA LEU A 130 9.21 -3.45 12.85
C LEU A 130 10.35 -3.26 13.86
N LYS A 131 10.08 -3.52 15.15
CA LYS A 131 11.10 -3.52 16.20
C LYS A 131 11.94 -4.80 16.14
#